data_AF-A0A2N3A9D0-F1
#
_entry.id   AF-A0A2N3A9D0-F1
#
_cell.length_a   1.000
_cell.length_b   1.000
_cell.length_c   1.000
_cell.angle_alpha   90.00
_cell.angle_beta   90.00
_cell.angle_gamma   90.00
#
_symmetry.space_group_name_H-M   'P 1'
#
loop_
_entity.id
_entity.type
_entity.pdbx_description
1 polymer ?
#
loop_
_entity_poly.entity_id
_entity_poly.type
_entity_poly.pdbx_seq_one_letter_code
_entity_poly.pdbx_strand_id
1 'polypeptide(L)'
;MWLSMPIFQKKLFVDSVLSTGLHFISRLRDDSLLMNKYYGKPTGKRGRLRKAQGRVNIDEPDTNYFNKQICIQELTIYSAVVHSKAFNRDIKLAIAVFFKDGK
;
A
#
# COMPACT_ATOMS: atom_id res chain seq x y z
N MET A 1 15.27 18.31 20.45
CA MET A 1 13.81 18.31 20.66
C MET A 1 13.24 17.10 19.95
N TRP A 2 13.00 16.00 20.67
CA TRP A 2 12.49 14.75 20.09
C TRP A 2 10.98 14.88 19.90
N LEU A 3 10.56 15.17 18.67
CA LEU A 3 9.15 15.08 18.30
C LEU A 3 8.73 13.61 18.36
N SER A 4 7.79 13.36 19.26
CA SER A 4 6.99 12.15 19.39
C SER A 4 6.70 11.49 18.04
N MET A 5 7.25 10.28 17.85
CA MET A 5 6.83 9.40 16.76
C MET A 5 5.30 9.26 16.77
N PRO A 6 4.61 9.41 15.62
CA PRO A 6 3.16 9.25 15.57
C PRO A 6 2.79 7.81 15.97
N ILE A 7 2.12 7.67 17.11
CA ILE A 7 1.82 6.38 17.78
C ILE A 7 0.83 5.52 16.97
N PHE A 8 0.17 6.10 15.97
CA PHE A 8 -0.96 5.51 15.23
C PHE A 8 -0.61 4.49 14.14
N GLN A 9 0.68 4.33 13.78
CA GLN A 9 1.11 3.36 12.75
C GLN A 9 1.78 2.12 13.34
N LYS A 10 1.59 1.84 14.63
CA LYS A 10 2.09 0.59 15.23
C LYS A 10 1.12 -0.55 14.90
N LYS A 11 1.67 -1.67 14.45
CA LYS A 11 0.92 -2.91 14.16
C LYS A 11 -0.08 -3.26 15.26
N LEU A 12 0.33 -3.14 16.54
CA LEU A 12 -0.53 -3.47 17.68
C LEU A 12 -1.84 -2.65 17.73
N PHE A 13 -1.76 -1.36 17.40
CA PHE A 13 -2.93 -0.48 17.37
C PHE A 13 -3.87 -0.88 16.22
N VAL A 14 -3.31 -1.07 15.03
CA VAL A 14 -4.07 -1.50 13.84
C VAL A 14 -4.74 -2.85 14.09
N ASP A 15 -4.02 -3.80 14.68
CA ASP A 15 -4.55 -5.11 15.03
C ASP A 15 -5.71 -5.02 16.03
N SER A 16 -5.60 -4.14 17.03
CA SER A 16 -6.65 -3.91 18.02
C SER A 16 -7.91 -3.34 17.38
N VAL A 17 -7.78 -2.33 16.51
CA VAL A 17 -8.92 -1.75 15.77
C VAL A 17 -9.57 -2.77 14.85
N LEU A 18 -8.78 -3.60 14.16
CA LEU A 18 -9.34 -4.64 13.29
C LEU A 18 -10.03 -5.76 14.09
N SER A 19 -9.59 -6.04 15.32
CA SER A 19 -10.20 -7.06 16.18
C SER A 19 -11.61 -6.69 16.63
N THR A 20 -11.98 -5.41 16.62
CA THR A 20 -13.34 -4.96 16.93
C THR A 20 -14.29 -5.01 15.74
N GLY A 21 -13.80 -5.44 14.56
CA GLY A 21 -14.59 -5.47 13.32
C GLY A 21 -14.65 -4.13 12.58
N LEU A 22 -13.92 -3.11 13.05
CA LEU A 22 -13.85 -1.81 12.38
C LEU A 22 -12.82 -1.82 11.24
N HIS A 23 -13.04 -0.95 10.25
CA HIS A 23 -12.06 -0.68 9.21
C HIS A 23 -11.10 0.44 9.65
N PHE A 24 -9.80 0.18 9.54
CA PHE A 24 -8.77 1.18 9.78
C PHE A 24 -8.35 1.84 8.46
N ILE A 25 -8.56 3.15 8.33
CA ILE A 25 -8.18 3.97 7.18
C ILE A 25 -7.25 5.07 7.68
N SER A 26 -6.02 5.11 7.15
CA SER A 26 -5.05 6.15 7.50
C SER A 26 -4.14 6.49 6.34
N ARG A 27 -3.53 7.68 6.39
CA ARG A 27 -2.35 7.97 5.57
C ARG A 27 -1.20 7.06 5.99
N LEU A 28 -0.50 6.47 5.03
CA LEU A 28 0.70 5.69 5.25
C LEU A 28 1.94 6.62 5.20
N ARG A 29 3.02 6.28 5.90
CA ARG A 29 4.28 7.05 5.80
C ARG A 29 4.91 6.87 4.41
N ASP A 30 5.49 7.93 3.87
CA ASP A 30 6.03 7.94 2.50
C ASP A 30 7.15 6.90 2.28
N ASP A 31 7.96 6.64 3.30
CA ASP A 31 9.06 5.66 3.26
C ASP A 31 8.65 4.23 3.64
N SER A 32 7.35 3.97 3.76
CA SER A 32 6.84 2.64 4.11
C SER A 32 7.25 1.59 3.08
N LEU A 33 7.53 0.38 3.57
CA LEU A 33 7.93 -0.73 2.73
C LEU A 33 6.70 -1.55 2.31
N LEU A 34 6.22 -1.25 1.11
CA LEU A 34 5.10 -1.92 0.46
C LEU A 34 5.58 -2.88 -0.63
N MET A 35 4.95 -4.03 -0.76
CA MET A 35 5.29 -5.07 -1.74
C MET A 35 4.10 -5.40 -2.65
N ASN A 36 4.34 -5.43 -3.95
CA ASN A 36 3.38 -5.92 -4.93
C ASN A 36 3.15 -7.42 -4.76
N LYS A 37 1.89 -7.84 -4.79
CA LYS A 37 1.54 -9.27 -4.73
C LYS A 37 2.03 -10.02 -5.96
N TYR A 38 2.52 -11.24 -5.73
CA TYR A 38 2.86 -12.16 -6.81
C TYR A 38 1.62 -12.96 -7.22
N TYR A 39 1.10 -12.69 -8.42
CA TYR A 39 -0.02 -13.41 -9.03
C TYR A 39 0.42 -14.45 -10.08
N GLY A 40 1.73 -14.69 -10.22
CA GLY A 40 2.27 -15.65 -11.20
C GLY A 40 2.14 -17.11 -10.76
N LYS A 41 2.41 -18.03 -11.70
CA LYS A 41 2.42 -19.47 -11.42
C LYS A 41 3.58 -19.84 -10.48
N PRO A 42 3.38 -20.77 -9.54
CA PRO A 42 4.46 -21.33 -8.72
C PRO A 42 5.58 -21.85 -9.62
N THR A 43 6.83 -21.50 -9.32
CA THR A 43 7.99 -21.84 -10.17
C THR A 43 8.33 -23.34 -10.14
N GLY A 44 7.63 -24.16 -9.33
CA GLY A 44 7.87 -25.61 -9.20
C GLY A 44 9.19 -26.01 -8.55
N LYS A 45 10.07 -25.03 -8.26
CA LYS A 45 11.38 -25.26 -7.63
C LYS A 45 11.24 -25.51 -6.13
N ARG A 46 12.12 -26.35 -5.59
CA ARG A 46 12.22 -26.64 -4.14
C ARG A 46 12.59 -25.34 -3.39
N GLY A 47 11.69 -24.85 -2.52
CA GLY A 47 11.89 -23.63 -1.75
C GLY A 47 10.58 -22.91 -1.40
N ARG A 48 10.67 -21.79 -0.68
CA ARG A 48 9.49 -20.98 -0.33
C ARG A 48 8.95 -20.31 -1.59
N LEU A 49 7.65 -20.51 -1.86
CA LEU A 49 6.96 -19.83 -2.96
C LEU A 49 7.11 -18.31 -2.85
N ARG A 50 7.37 -17.65 -3.99
CA ARG A 50 7.51 -16.20 -4.07
C ARG A 50 6.16 -15.55 -3.79
N LYS A 51 6.04 -14.83 -2.67
CA LYS A 51 4.81 -14.14 -2.26
C LYS A 51 4.72 -12.70 -2.80
N ALA A 52 5.86 -12.09 -3.13
CA ALA A 52 5.96 -10.71 -3.59
C ALA A 52 6.75 -10.59 -4.91
N GLN A 53 6.23 -9.80 -5.85
CA GLN A 53 6.88 -9.48 -7.12
C GLN A 53 8.02 -8.48 -6.93
N GLY A 54 7.82 -7.45 -6.11
CA GLY A 54 8.81 -6.38 -5.89
C GLY A 54 8.27 -5.31 -4.95
N ARG A 55 9.08 -4.28 -4.69
CA ARG A 55 8.65 -3.08 -3.94
C ARG A 55 7.67 -2.27 -4.79
N VAL A 56 6.64 -1.72 -4.17
CA VAL A 56 5.75 -0.75 -4.83
C VAL A 56 6.55 0.52 -5.11
N ASN A 57 6.57 0.96 -6.36
CA ASN A 57 6.98 2.32 -6.71
C ASN A 57 5.74 3.23 -6.63
N ILE A 58 5.80 4.27 -5.80
CA ILE A 58 4.68 5.20 -5.58
C ILE A 58 4.69 6.30 -6.64
N ASP A 59 5.89 6.69 -7.10
CA ASP A 59 6.08 7.74 -8.10
C ASP A 59 5.60 7.28 -9.48
N GLU A 60 5.83 6.01 -9.79
CA GLU A 60 5.37 5.35 -11.01
C GLU A 60 4.55 4.09 -10.65
N PRO A 61 3.25 4.24 -10.34
CA PRO A 61 2.40 3.10 -10.02
C PRO A 61 2.19 2.25 -11.29
N ASP A 62 2.64 1.00 -11.24
CA ASP A 62 2.47 0.05 -12.34
C ASP A 62 0.98 -0.29 -12.55
N THR A 63 0.42 0.17 -13.67
CA THR A 63 -0.98 -0.01 -14.06
C THR A 63 -1.42 -1.47 -14.15
N ASN A 64 -0.49 -2.43 -14.24
CA ASN A 64 -0.83 -3.86 -14.19
C ASN A 64 -1.31 -4.32 -12.80
N TYR A 65 -0.90 -3.63 -11.74
CA TYR A 65 -1.28 -3.92 -10.36
C TYR A 65 -2.28 -2.90 -9.82
N PHE A 66 -2.25 -1.68 -10.34
CA PHE A 66 -3.08 -0.57 -9.89
C PHE A 66 -4.26 -0.32 -10.82
N ASN A 67 -5.47 -0.47 -10.29
CA ASN A 67 -6.69 -0.07 -10.97
C ASN A 67 -6.92 1.43 -10.79
N LYS A 68 -6.95 2.16 -11.91
CA LYS A 68 -7.38 3.56 -11.96
C LYS A 68 -8.88 3.62 -11.68
N GLN A 69 -9.29 4.19 -10.54
CA GLN A 69 -10.69 4.21 -10.12
C GLN A 69 -11.39 5.52 -10.44
N ILE A 70 -10.71 6.66 -10.26
CA ILE A 70 -11.30 7.98 -10.41
C ILE A 70 -10.36 8.84 -11.23
N CYS A 71 -10.90 9.53 -12.23
CA CYS A 71 -10.21 10.49 -13.07
C CYS A 71 -11.07 11.76 -13.12
N ILE A 72 -10.90 12.62 -12.13
CA ILE A 72 -11.41 13.99 -12.18
C ILE A 72 -10.31 14.82 -12.83
N GLN A 73 -10.65 15.92 -13.51
CA GLN A 73 -9.71 16.75 -14.30
C GLN A 73 -8.39 17.08 -13.55
N GLU A 74 -8.45 17.21 -12.23
CA GLU A 74 -7.30 17.57 -11.37
C GLU A 74 -6.80 16.43 -10.48
N LEU A 75 -7.48 15.28 -10.46
CA LEU A 75 -7.21 14.19 -9.51
C LEU A 75 -7.39 12.82 -10.16
N THR A 76 -6.32 12.03 -10.14
CA THR A 76 -6.40 10.60 -10.41
C THR A 76 -6.16 9.77 -9.16
N ILE A 77 -7.07 8.83 -8.87
CA ILE A 77 -6.90 7.87 -7.78
C ILE A 77 -6.62 6.48 -8.34
N TYR A 78 -5.47 5.95 -7.98
CA TYR A 78 -5.07 4.56 -8.24
C TYR A 78 -5.32 3.73 -6.99
N SER A 79 -5.80 2.50 -7.17
CA SER A 79 -6.02 1.57 -6.07
C SER A 79 -5.41 0.20 -6.35
N ALA A 80 -4.79 -0.41 -5.35
CA ALA A 80 -4.26 -1.77 -5.44
C ALA A 80 -4.31 -2.46 -4.09
N VAL A 81 -4.26 -3.80 -4.09
CA VAL A 81 -4.01 -4.59 -2.88
C VAL A 81 -2.53 -4.92 -2.83
N VAL A 82 -1.84 -4.41 -1.81
CA VAL A 82 -0.39 -4.56 -1.61
C VAL A 82 -0.10 -5.14 -0.24
N HIS A 83 1.04 -5.81 -0.10
CA HIS A 83 1.48 -6.33 1.19
C HIS A 83 2.30 -5.27 1.94
N SER A 84 1.85 -4.87 3.13
CA SER A 84 2.60 -3.96 4.01
C SER A 84 3.50 -4.75 4.95
N LYS A 85 4.81 -4.53 4.86
CA LYS A 85 5.76 -5.16 5.79
C LYS A 85 5.61 -4.63 7.22
N ALA A 86 5.24 -3.36 7.38
CA ALA A 86 5.06 -2.73 8.69
C ALA A 86 3.90 -3.36 9.48
N PHE A 87 2.82 -3.74 8.80
CA PHE A 87 1.66 -4.38 9.42
C PHE A 87 1.63 -5.90 9.28
N ASN A 88 2.54 -6.46 8.46
CA ASN A 88 2.61 -7.86 8.08
C ASN A 88 1.26 -8.40 7.56
N ARG A 89 0.60 -7.61 6.70
CA ARG A 89 -0.72 -7.93 6.15
C ARG A 89 -0.94 -7.21 4.82
N ASP A 90 -1.94 -7.70 4.10
CA ASP A 90 -2.38 -7.07 2.88
C ASP A 90 -3.28 -5.89 3.20
N ILE A 91 -3.04 -4.76 2.53
CA ILE A 91 -3.80 -3.54 2.68
C ILE A 91 -4.28 -3.07 1.31
N LYS A 92 -5.44 -2.40 1.28
CA LYS A 92 -5.89 -1.67 0.09
C LYS A 92 -5.22 -0.31 0.10
N LEU A 93 -4.29 -0.11 -0.84
CA LEU A 93 -3.61 1.16 -1.04
C LEU A 93 -4.41 2.02 -2.01
N ALA A 94 -4.57 3.29 -1.68
CA ALA A 94 -5.05 4.32 -2.57
C ALA A 94 -3.95 5.38 -2.74
N ILE A 95 -3.57 5.67 -3.98
CA ILE A 95 -2.61 6.70 -4.35
C ILE A 95 -3.40 7.80 -5.06
N ALA A 96 -3.37 9.00 -4.49
CA ALA A 96 -4.03 10.18 -5.06
C ALA A 96 -2.95 11.05 -5.74
N VAL A 97 -3.04 11.18 -7.06
CA VAL A 97 -2.14 12.00 -7.87
C VAL A 97 -2.91 13.26 -8.26
N PHE A 98 -2.44 14.39 -7.76
CA PHE A 98 -3.00 15.71 -8.06
C PHE A 98 -2.26 16.32 -9.25
N PHE A 99 -2.98 16.64 -10.31
CA PHE A 99 -2.46 17.43 -11.42
C PHE A 99 -2.66 18.89 -11.07
N LYS A 100 -1.59 19.61 -10.76
CA LYS A 100 -1.64 21.07 -10.74
C LYS A 100 -1.60 21.55 -12.18
N ASP A 101 -2.70 22.11 -12.66
CA ASP A 101 -2.67 22.92 -13.86
C ASP A 101 -1.77 24.14 -13.62
N GLY A 102 -0.64 24.20 -14.32
CA GLY A 102 0.13 25.41 -14.60
C GLY A 102 1.03 25.98 -13.49
N LYS A 103 2.22 25.40 -13.32
CA LYS A 103 3.53 26.09 -13.50
C LYS A 103 4.70 25.12 -13.33
#